data_AF-A0A2K8XHL3-F1
#
_entry.id   AF-A0A2K8XHL3-F1
#
_cell.length_a   1.000
_cell.length_b   1.000
_cell.length_c   1.000
_cell.angle_alpha   90.00
_cell.angle_beta   90.00
_cell.angle_gamma   90.00
#
_symmetry.space_group_name_H-M   'P 1'
#
loop_
_entity.id
_entity.type
_entity.pdbx_description
1 polymer ?
#
loop_
_entity_poly.entity_id
_entity_poly.type
_entity_poly.pdbx_seq_one_letter_code
_entity_poly.pdbx_strand_id
1 'polypeptide(L)'
;MEQNLAVGLDLGTTKIVAMIGRKNEYGKVEILGIGKSKSLGIHRGVVNNITQTIQSIQLAVQEAEAAAATKIDGVTVGIAGQHIRSLQHSDYITRADAETVIDEDDIERLINQVHKLVMLPGEEIIHVLPQEYKVDGQAEIKEPIGMYGGRLEANFHVVVGQVSSIRNIGRCVKSAGLELEGITLEPLASANAVLSQEEKEAGVALIDIGGGTTDLAIFRDGIIRHTAVIPFGGNVITEDIKEGCSIIEKQAELLKIKFGSAWPGENKDNEIVSIPGLRGREPKEITLKNLSKIIHARVVEIVEQVYVEIKNYGHEEQKKKLIAGIVLTGGGAQLKHLKQLVEYITGMDTRVGYPNEHLAGDSDDAITSPLFATAVGLVMDGLKRQERVKAETIVEDVIENEVDEIVEEEEMQEPVIKPKRSFLDALTERVKDFLDNAE
;
A
#
# COMPACT_ATOMS: atom_id res chain seq x y z
N MET A 1 5.99 29.50 8.16
CA MET A 1 5.08 28.53 7.53
C MET A 1 5.39 27.19 8.15
N GLU A 2 4.45 26.59 8.86
CA GLU A 2 4.57 25.18 9.26
C GLU A 2 4.86 24.36 8.00
N GLN A 3 5.89 23.54 8.05
CA GLN A 3 6.20 22.66 6.93
C GLN A 3 5.13 21.56 6.91
N ASN A 4 4.38 21.45 5.83
CA ASN A 4 3.45 20.33 5.62
C ASN A 4 4.26 19.04 5.40
N LEU A 5 4.60 18.39 6.51
CA LEU A 5 5.34 17.15 6.53
C LEU A 5 4.36 15.99 6.68
N ALA A 6 4.53 14.97 5.86
CA ALA A 6 3.88 13.68 6.06
C ALA A 6 4.94 12.61 6.26
N VAL A 7 4.57 11.59 7.04
CA VAL A 7 5.43 10.45 7.32
C VAL A 7 4.76 9.17 6.86
N GLY A 8 5.44 8.45 5.98
CA GLY A 8 5.09 7.08 5.61
C GLY A 8 5.88 6.08 6.45
N LEU A 9 5.19 5.15 7.11
CA LEU A 9 5.77 4.06 7.87
C LEU A 9 5.37 2.70 7.24
N ASP A 10 6.32 2.09 6.53
CA ASP A 10 6.19 0.75 5.94
C ASP A 10 6.68 -0.30 6.94
N LEU A 11 5.76 -1.16 7.38
CA LEU A 11 5.98 -2.22 8.37
C LEU A 11 6.26 -3.58 7.70
N GLY A 12 7.31 -3.61 6.88
CA GLY A 12 7.71 -4.81 6.16
C GLY A 12 8.21 -5.98 7.04
N THR A 13 8.10 -7.19 6.49
CA THR A 13 8.60 -8.43 7.13
C THR A 13 10.12 -8.49 7.24
N THR A 14 10.86 -7.87 6.31
CA THR A 14 12.34 -7.88 6.29
C THR A 14 12.94 -6.61 6.86
N LYS A 15 12.26 -5.48 6.65
CA LYS A 15 12.71 -4.15 7.03
C LYS A 15 11.51 -3.29 7.39
N ILE A 16 11.73 -2.34 8.28
CA ILE A 16 10.80 -1.23 8.53
C ILE A 16 11.42 0.02 7.91
N VAL A 17 10.61 0.81 7.21
CA VAL A 17 11.05 2.07 6.60
C VAL A 17 10.18 3.20 7.10
N ALA A 18 10.81 4.24 7.66
CA ALA A 18 10.18 5.52 7.94
C ALA A 18 10.69 6.53 6.89
N MET A 19 9.77 7.24 6.25
CA MET A 19 10.10 8.24 5.24
C MET A 19 9.34 9.53 5.53
N ILE A 20 10.07 10.64 5.56
CA ILE A 20 9.55 11.98 5.84
C ILE A 20 9.61 12.76 4.54
N GLY A 21 8.50 13.33 4.12
CA GLY A 21 8.46 14.14 2.90
C GLY A 21 7.41 15.24 2.95
N ARG A 22 7.49 16.12 1.95
CA ARG A 22 6.57 17.24 1.74
C ARG A 22 6.29 17.45 0.26
N LYS A 23 5.28 18.24 -0.07
CA LYS A 23 5.14 18.77 -1.43
C LYS A 23 5.99 20.01 -1.60
N ASN A 24 6.70 20.10 -2.73
CA ASN A 24 7.34 21.33 -3.16
C ASN A 24 6.34 22.25 -3.89
N GLU A 25 6.81 23.41 -4.33
CA GLU A 25 6.00 24.44 -5.04
C GLU A 25 5.37 23.93 -6.35
N TYR A 26 5.89 22.84 -6.92
CA TYR A 26 5.40 22.23 -8.17
C TYR A 26 4.47 21.03 -7.90
N GLY A 27 4.09 20.79 -6.64
CA GLY A 27 3.24 19.65 -6.25
C GLY A 27 3.95 18.29 -6.32
N LYS A 28 5.27 18.25 -6.47
CA LYS A 28 6.08 17.02 -6.44
C LYS A 28 6.50 16.71 -5.01
N VAL A 29 6.69 15.42 -4.71
CA VAL A 29 7.10 14.97 -3.38
C VAL A 29 8.62 15.12 -3.23
N GLU A 30 9.02 15.92 -2.25
CA GLU A 30 10.40 16.06 -1.79
C GLU A 30 10.59 15.20 -0.55
N ILE A 31 11.54 14.26 -0.59
CA ILE A 31 11.86 13.41 0.57
C ILE A 31 12.99 14.08 1.36
N LEU A 32 12.71 14.36 2.63
CA LEU A 32 13.61 15.08 3.53
C LEU A 32 14.45 14.13 4.39
N GLY A 33 13.91 12.96 4.74
CA GLY A 33 14.60 11.98 5.57
C GLY A 33 14.08 10.57 5.38
N ILE A 34 14.99 9.61 5.47
CA ILE A 34 14.68 8.19 5.39
C ILE A 34 15.43 7.48 6.50
N GLY A 35 14.74 6.59 7.20
CA GLY A 35 15.35 5.68 8.15
C GLY A 35 14.87 4.26 7.96
N LYS A 36 15.74 3.30 8.26
CA LYS A 36 15.55 1.89 7.96
C LYS A 36 16.04 1.05 9.12
N SER A 37 15.25 0.07 9.51
CA SER A 37 15.67 -0.92 10.50
C SER A 37 15.38 -2.33 10.02
N LYS A 38 16.12 -3.30 10.56
CA LYS A 38 15.79 -4.71 10.34
C LYS A 38 14.48 -5.01 11.07
N SER A 39 13.53 -5.62 10.39
CA SER A 39 12.28 -6.07 11.02
C SER A 39 12.54 -7.34 11.83
N LEU A 40 12.23 -7.29 13.12
CA LEU A 40 12.46 -8.41 14.05
C LEU A 40 11.17 -9.08 14.51
N GLY A 41 10.05 -8.35 14.52
CA GLY A 41 8.80 -8.82 15.11
C GLY A 41 7.66 -9.05 14.13
N ILE A 42 7.89 -8.90 12.82
CA ILE A 42 6.84 -9.01 11.79
C ILE A 42 7.10 -10.23 10.90
N HIS A 43 6.05 -10.99 10.61
CA HIS A 43 6.09 -12.13 9.70
C HIS A 43 4.87 -12.13 8.77
N ARG A 44 5.10 -12.09 7.45
CA ARG A 44 4.04 -12.08 6.42
C ARG A 44 2.98 -10.98 6.67
N GLY A 45 3.45 -9.80 7.06
CA GLY A 45 2.62 -8.64 7.38
C GLY A 45 1.93 -8.69 8.75
N VAL A 46 2.10 -9.76 9.53
CA VAL A 46 1.50 -9.88 10.87
C VAL A 46 2.55 -9.58 11.94
N VAL A 47 2.18 -8.75 12.91
CA VAL A 47 3.01 -8.47 14.08
C VAL A 47 2.95 -9.65 15.05
N ASN A 48 4.03 -10.43 15.10
CA ASN A 48 4.19 -11.58 16.00
C ASN A 48 4.84 -11.20 17.34
N ASN A 49 5.70 -10.18 17.35
CA ASN A 49 6.36 -9.70 18.56
C ASN A 49 6.28 -8.17 18.63
N ILE A 50 5.41 -7.68 19.53
CA ILE A 50 5.13 -6.25 19.73
C ILE A 50 6.40 -5.49 20.15
N THR A 51 7.13 -5.99 21.16
CA THR A 51 8.32 -5.31 21.71
C THR A 51 9.43 -5.17 20.69
N GLN A 52 9.72 -6.22 19.93
CA GLN A 52 10.73 -6.18 18.86
C GLN A 52 10.31 -5.27 17.71
N THR A 53 9.01 -5.20 17.42
CA THR A 53 8.47 -4.30 16.40
C THR A 53 8.59 -2.84 16.83
N ILE A 54 8.26 -2.51 18.08
CA ILE A 54 8.44 -1.16 18.65
C ILE A 54 9.89 -0.71 18.53
N GLN A 55 10.84 -1.55 18.93
CA GLN A 55 12.28 -1.22 18.82
C GLN A 55 12.70 -0.97 17.37
N SER A 56 12.19 -1.78 16.44
CA SER A 56 12.49 -1.63 15.02
C SER A 56 11.89 -0.32 14.46
N ILE A 57 10.67 0.04 14.85
CA ILE A 57 10.03 1.31 14.47
C ILE A 57 10.84 2.49 15.01
N GLN A 58 11.17 2.49 16.30
CA GLN A 58 11.93 3.58 16.94
C GLN A 58 13.28 3.82 16.26
N LEU A 59 14.00 2.76 15.90
CA LEU A 59 15.28 2.88 15.18
C LEU A 59 15.09 3.50 13.79
N ALA A 60 14.09 3.05 13.03
CA ALA A 60 13.82 3.61 11.70
C ALA A 60 13.39 5.08 11.79
N VAL A 61 12.55 5.44 12.76
CA VAL A 61 12.11 6.82 12.97
C VAL A 61 13.27 7.72 13.40
N GLN A 62 14.10 7.28 14.35
CA GLN A 62 15.27 8.07 14.80
C GLN A 62 16.23 8.38 13.65
N GLU A 63 16.48 7.42 12.75
CA GLU A 63 17.31 7.63 11.57
C GLU A 63 16.65 8.61 10.58
N ALA A 64 15.34 8.50 10.36
CA ALA A 64 14.59 9.40 9.49
C ALA A 64 14.58 10.85 10.01
N GLU A 65 14.30 11.04 11.31
CA GLU A 65 14.31 12.34 11.98
C GLU A 65 15.70 12.99 11.95
N ALA A 66 16.76 12.19 12.16
CA ALA A 66 18.13 12.68 12.09
C ALA A 66 18.50 13.14 10.67
N ALA A 67 18.06 12.39 9.64
CA ALA A 67 18.27 12.76 8.24
C ALA A 67 17.49 14.03 7.85
N ALA A 68 16.24 14.17 8.31
CA ALA A 68 15.39 15.33 8.04
C ALA A 68 15.64 16.54 8.96
N ALA A 69 16.50 16.38 9.98
CA ALA A 69 16.72 17.35 11.05
C ALA A 69 15.41 17.87 11.69
N THR A 70 14.38 17.03 11.75
CA THR A 70 13.02 17.39 12.17
C THR A 70 12.40 16.26 13.00
N LYS A 71 11.61 16.61 14.01
CA LYS A 71 10.83 15.66 14.82
C LYS A 71 9.51 15.34 14.16
N ILE A 72 9.04 14.11 14.34
CA ILE A 72 7.76 13.67 13.83
C ILE A 72 6.84 13.24 14.97
N ASP A 73 5.57 13.59 14.86
CA ASP A 73 4.55 13.23 15.84
C ASP A 73 3.59 12.18 15.27
N GLY A 74 3.15 12.36 14.02
CA GLY A 74 2.19 11.48 13.35
C GLY A 74 2.76 10.67 12.19
N VAL A 75 2.18 9.49 11.94
CA VAL A 75 2.55 8.60 10.83
C VAL A 75 1.34 8.00 10.12
N THR A 76 1.42 7.93 8.79
CA THR A 76 0.58 7.07 7.95
C THR A 76 1.25 5.71 7.78
N VAL A 77 0.54 4.64 8.12
CA VAL A 77 1.10 3.27 8.22
C VAL A 77 0.56 2.37 7.12
N GLY A 78 1.46 1.60 6.51
CA GLY A 78 1.11 0.53 5.57
C GLY A 78 0.52 -0.69 6.28
N ILE A 79 -0.54 -1.26 5.70
CA ILE A 79 -1.03 -2.58 6.06
C ILE A 79 -1.07 -3.50 4.84
N ALA A 80 -0.52 -4.70 5.00
CA ALA A 80 -0.56 -5.79 4.04
C ALA A 80 -0.45 -7.14 4.76
N GLY A 81 -0.66 -8.23 4.03
CA GLY A 81 -0.45 -9.58 4.54
C GLY A 81 -1.68 -10.47 4.46
N GLN A 82 -1.52 -11.73 4.88
CA GLN A 82 -2.55 -12.77 4.76
C GLN A 82 -3.83 -12.49 5.56
N HIS A 83 -3.78 -11.51 6.47
CA HIS A 83 -4.91 -11.10 7.28
C HIS A 83 -5.81 -10.09 6.56
N ILE A 84 -5.48 -9.74 5.31
CA ILE A 84 -6.26 -8.88 4.42
C ILE A 84 -6.99 -9.74 3.40
N ARG A 85 -8.26 -9.44 3.17
CA ARG A 85 -9.11 -10.09 2.19
C ARG A 85 -9.90 -9.04 1.41
N SER A 86 -10.17 -9.33 0.15
CA SER A 86 -11.02 -8.50 -0.69
C SER A 86 -12.34 -9.19 -0.98
N LEU A 87 -13.38 -8.39 -1.13
CA LEU A 87 -14.71 -8.85 -1.56
C LEU A 87 -15.38 -7.78 -2.42
N GLN A 88 -16.20 -8.24 -3.36
CA GLN A 88 -17.04 -7.35 -4.16
C GLN A 88 -18.41 -7.23 -3.49
N HIS A 89 -18.92 -6.01 -3.39
CA HIS A 89 -20.23 -5.74 -2.83
C HIS A 89 -20.97 -4.71 -3.68
N SER A 90 -22.28 -4.81 -3.77
CA SER A 90 -23.11 -3.81 -4.45
C SER A 90 -24.17 -3.35 -3.48
N ASP A 91 -24.37 -2.04 -3.39
CA ASP A 91 -25.36 -1.45 -2.50
C ASP A 91 -26.02 -0.22 -3.14
N TYR A 92 -27.11 0.27 -2.55
CA TYR A 92 -27.81 1.46 -3.02
C TYR A 92 -28.41 2.30 -1.89
N ILE A 93 -28.63 3.58 -2.18
CA ILE A 93 -29.42 4.49 -1.38
C ILE A 93 -30.59 5.04 -2.19
N THR A 94 -31.66 5.41 -1.49
CA THR A 94 -32.75 6.20 -2.04
C THR A 94 -32.60 7.64 -1.56
N ARG A 95 -32.53 8.58 -2.50
CA ARG A 95 -32.41 10.01 -2.23
C ARG A 95 -33.76 10.58 -1.82
N ALA A 96 -33.74 11.60 -0.97
CA ALA A 96 -34.96 12.23 -0.45
C ALA A 96 -35.68 13.06 -1.53
N ASP A 97 -34.89 13.70 -2.42
CA ASP A 97 -35.38 14.45 -3.56
C ASP A 97 -34.64 13.99 -4.82
N ALA A 98 -35.39 13.53 -5.82
CA ALA A 98 -34.83 13.08 -7.09
C ALA A 98 -34.56 14.24 -8.07
N GLU A 99 -35.16 15.41 -7.81
CA GLU A 99 -35.06 16.61 -8.63
C GLU A 99 -33.87 17.49 -8.22
N THR A 100 -33.15 17.14 -7.14
CA THR A 100 -31.85 17.73 -6.83
C THR A 100 -30.73 16.91 -7.47
N VAL A 101 -29.61 17.56 -7.77
CA VAL A 101 -28.43 16.86 -8.27
C VAL A 101 -27.78 16.03 -7.16
N ILE A 102 -27.23 14.88 -7.53
CA ILE A 102 -26.39 14.05 -6.67
C ILE A 102 -25.16 14.87 -6.28
N ASP A 103 -24.84 14.89 -4.99
CA ASP A 103 -23.70 15.59 -4.41
C ASP A 103 -22.75 14.62 -3.68
N GLU A 104 -21.71 15.16 -3.05
CA GLU A 104 -20.74 14.38 -2.30
C GLU A 104 -21.36 13.69 -1.08
N ASP A 105 -22.38 14.31 -0.48
CA ASP A 105 -23.10 13.77 0.69
C ASP A 105 -23.86 12.49 0.33
N ASP A 106 -24.48 12.42 -0.85
CA ASP A 106 -25.11 11.21 -1.37
C ASP A 106 -24.10 10.08 -1.55
N ILE A 107 -22.91 10.39 -2.08
CA ILE A 107 -21.84 9.41 -2.27
C ILE A 107 -21.31 8.91 -0.94
N GLU A 108 -21.08 9.81 0.00
CA GLU A 108 -20.60 9.48 1.34
C GLU A 108 -21.63 8.62 2.08
N ARG A 109 -22.92 8.96 2.00
CA ARG A 109 -24.01 8.16 2.57
C ARG A 109 -24.03 6.74 2.04
N LEU A 110 -23.85 6.57 0.73
CA LEU A 110 -23.79 5.25 0.11
C LEU A 110 -22.58 4.45 0.61
N ILE A 111 -21.39 5.06 0.61
CA ILE A 111 -20.15 4.44 1.14
C ILE A 111 -20.33 4.05 2.62
N ASN A 112 -20.97 4.90 3.41
CA ASN A 112 -21.23 4.68 4.83
C ASN A 112 -22.18 3.54 5.11
N GLN A 113 -23.07 3.24 4.18
CA GLN A 113 -23.93 2.06 4.28
C GLN A 113 -23.10 0.78 4.18
N VAL A 114 -22.15 0.74 3.24
CA VAL A 114 -21.23 -0.40 3.05
C VAL A 114 -20.34 -0.59 4.28
N HIS A 115 -19.87 0.48 4.92
CA HIS A 115 -19.09 0.39 6.15
C HIS A 115 -19.85 -0.22 7.34
N LYS A 116 -21.19 -0.29 7.29
CA LYS A 116 -22.03 -0.89 8.34
C LYS A 116 -22.33 -2.36 8.10
N LEU A 117 -21.82 -2.94 7.02
CA LEU A 117 -22.00 -4.37 6.75
C LEU A 117 -21.41 -5.22 7.88
N VAL A 118 -22.14 -6.27 8.23
CA VAL A 118 -21.70 -7.25 9.22
C VAL A 118 -20.62 -8.12 8.61
N MET A 119 -19.41 -8.04 9.14
CA MET A 119 -18.28 -8.87 8.74
C MET A 119 -18.23 -10.18 9.56
N LEU A 120 -17.35 -11.10 9.15
CA LEU A 120 -17.11 -12.30 9.94
C LEU A 120 -16.54 -11.94 11.33
N PRO A 121 -16.71 -12.79 12.36
CA PRO A 121 -16.18 -12.51 13.68
C PRO A 121 -14.67 -12.22 13.65
N GLY A 122 -14.29 -11.02 14.11
CA GLY A 122 -12.89 -10.58 14.14
C GLY A 122 -12.38 -9.90 12.87
N GLU A 123 -13.23 -9.71 11.85
CA GLU A 123 -12.93 -8.90 10.66
C GLU A 123 -13.52 -7.49 10.78
N GLU A 124 -12.85 -6.51 10.18
CA GLU A 124 -13.33 -5.13 10.04
C GLU A 124 -13.00 -4.62 8.63
N ILE A 125 -13.83 -3.71 8.13
CA ILE A 125 -13.64 -3.08 6.83
C ILE A 125 -12.54 -2.01 6.95
N ILE A 126 -11.51 -2.13 6.13
CA ILE A 126 -10.40 -1.18 6.06
C ILE A 126 -10.67 -0.12 4.99
N HIS A 127 -11.02 -0.56 3.77
CA HIS A 127 -11.30 0.34 2.65
C HIS A 127 -12.60 -0.05 1.96
N VAL A 128 -13.40 0.94 1.60
CA VAL A 128 -14.53 0.81 0.69
C VAL A 128 -14.18 1.64 -0.54
N LEU A 129 -13.91 0.98 -1.66
CA LEU A 129 -13.43 1.61 -2.88
C LEU A 129 -14.54 1.52 -3.93
N PRO A 130 -15.22 2.64 -4.25
CA PRO A 130 -16.26 2.66 -5.26
C PRO A 130 -15.70 2.25 -6.63
N GLN A 131 -16.52 1.53 -7.40
CA GLN A 131 -16.22 1.14 -8.77
C GLN A 131 -17.17 1.86 -9.73
N GLU A 132 -18.14 1.16 -10.32
CA GLU A 132 -19.19 1.78 -11.12
C GLU A 132 -20.39 2.18 -10.27
N TYR A 133 -20.98 3.30 -10.65
CA TYR A 133 -22.28 3.77 -10.19
C TYR A 133 -23.39 3.41 -11.16
N LYS A 134 -24.61 3.44 -10.63
CA LYS A 134 -25.84 3.31 -11.39
C LYS A 134 -26.90 4.25 -10.82
N VAL A 135 -27.52 5.04 -11.68
CA VAL A 135 -28.55 6.03 -11.31
C VAL A 135 -29.85 5.64 -11.99
N ASP A 136 -30.90 5.39 -11.19
CA ASP A 136 -32.25 5.04 -11.67
C ASP A 136 -32.32 3.91 -12.72
N GLY A 137 -31.41 2.93 -12.62
CA GLY A 137 -31.35 1.82 -13.59
C GLY A 137 -30.24 1.95 -14.62
N GLN A 138 -29.75 3.17 -14.89
CA GLN A 138 -28.68 3.43 -15.85
C GLN A 138 -27.31 3.09 -15.25
N ALA A 139 -26.68 2.04 -15.77
CA ALA A 139 -25.38 1.54 -15.30
C ALA A 139 -24.19 2.21 -16.01
N GLU A 140 -22.97 1.77 -15.64
CA GLU A 140 -21.69 2.19 -16.23
C GLU A 140 -21.40 3.70 -16.05
N ILE A 141 -21.90 4.29 -14.95
CA ILE A 141 -21.63 5.69 -14.59
C ILE A 141 -20.34 5.73 -13.75
N LYS A 142 -19.37 6.54 -14.16
CA LYS A 142 -18.13 6.77 -13.40
C LYS A 142 -18.24 7.92 -12.42
N GLU A 143 -18.83 9.03 -12.87
CA GLU A 143 -18.99 10.25 -12.09
C GLU A 143 -20.48 10.56 -11.97
N PRO A 144 -21.13 10.20 -10.84
CA PRO A 144 -22.54 10.46 -10.61
C PRO A 144 -22.83 11.88 -10.08
N ILE A 145 -21.83 12.60 -9.57
CA ILE A 145 -22.02 13.94 -9.02
C ILE A 145 -22.51 14.89 -10.13
N GLY A 146 -23.55 15.67 -9.83
CA GLY A 146 -24.22 16.55 -10.77
C GLY A 146 -25.34 15.90 -11.60
N MET A 147 -25.56 14.58 -11.49
CA MET A 147 -26.68 13.91 -12.15
C MET A 147 -27.97 14.00 -11.33
N TYR A 148 -29.12 13.95 -11.99
CA TYR A 148 -30.42 13.80 -11.32
C TYR A 148 -30.76 12.32 -11.15
N GLY A 149 -31.50 11.99 -10.09
CA GLY A 149 -32.06 10.66 -9.92
C GLY A 149 -32.49 10.34 -8.49
N GLY A 150 -33.44 9.42 -8.35
CA GLY A 150 -33.97 9.03 -7.04
C GLY A 150 -33.21 7.91 -6.36
N ARG A 151 -32.55 7.05 -7.14
CA ARG A 151 -31.87 5.85 -6.66
C ARG A 151 -30.43 5.80 -7.17
N LEU A 152 -29.50 5.86 -6.24
CA LEU A 152 -28.06 5.78 -6.49
C LEU A 152 -27.54 4.43 -5.98
N GLU A 153 -27.05 3.60 -6.90
CA GLU A 153 -26.39 2.32 -6.61
C GLU A 153 -24.91 2.39 -6.97
N ALA A 154 -24.08 1.57 -6.32
CA ALA A 154 -22.70 1.38 -6.74
C ALA A 154 -22.18 -0.03 -6.44
N ASN A 155 -21.19 -0.43 -7.22
CA ASN A 155 -20.33 -1.58 -6.91
C ASN A 155 -19.12 -1.09 -6.11
N PHE A 156 -18.66 -1.93 -5.19
CA PHE A 156 -17.58 -1.63 -4.27
C PHE A 156 -16.58 -2.77 -4.24
N HIS A 157 -15.31 -2.40 -4.34
CA HIS A 157 -14.23 -3.24 -3.89
C HIS A 157 -13.99 -2.98 -2.40
N VAL A 158 -14.39 -3.93 -1.57
CA VAL A 158 -14.28 -3.82 -0.11
C VAL A 158 -13.06 -4.61 0.35
N VAL A 159 -12.18 -3.94 1.08
CA VAL A 159 -11.00 -4.52 1.70
C VAL A 159 -11.30 -4.71 3.17
N VAL A 160 -11.18 -5.94 3.65
CA VAL A 160 -11.38 -6.30 5.05
C VAL A 160 -10.08 -6.82 5.65
N GLY A 161 -9.91 -6.63 6.95
CA GLY A 161 -8.76 -7.16 7.67
C GLY A 161 -9.11 -7.66 9.06
N GLN A 162 -8.23 -8.48 9.63
CA GLN A 162 -8.38 -8.95 11.00
C GLN A 162 -8.15 -7.82 12.01
N VAL A 163 -9.12 -7.59 12.89
CA VAL A 163 -9.11 -6.54 13.92
C VAL A 163 -7.88 -6.67 14.83
N SER A 164 -7.46 -7.89 15.15
CA SER A 164 -6.27 -8.14 15.96
C SER A 164 -4.99 -7.60 15.30
N SER A 165 -4.83 -7.82 13.99
CA SER A 165 -3.65 -7.34 13.25
C SER A 165 -3.61 -5.82 13.18
N ILE A 166 -4.75 -5.19 12.87
CA ILE A 166 -4.89 -3.72 12.83
C ILE A 166 -4.57 -3.11 14.19
N ARG A 167 -5.14 -3.66 15.28
CA ARG A 167 -4.87 -3.19 16.64
C ARG A 167 -3.42 -3.36 17.05
N ASN A 168 -2.77 -4.46 16.67
CA ASN A 168 -1.36 -4.67 16.99
C ASN A 168 -0.46 -3.64 16.31
N ILE A 169 -0.76 -3.27 15.06
CA ILE A 169 -0.07 -2.18 14.35
C ILE A 169 -0.25 -0.87 15.11
N GLY A 170 -1.50 -0.49 15.43
CA GLY A 170 -1.78 0.75 16.16
C GLY A 170 -1.10 0.81 17.54
N ARG A 171 -1.06 -0.31 18.27
CA ARG A 171 -0.31 -0.43 19.54
C ARG A 171 1.18 -0.22 19.36
N CYS A 172 1.79 -0.84 18.35
CA CYS A 172 3.21 -0.67 18.07
C CYS A 172 3.57 0.78 17.75
N VAL A 173 2.71 1.49 17.00
CA VAL A 173 2.89 2.90 16.64
C VAL A 173 2.78 3.78 17.89
N LYS A 174 1.68 3.67 18.64
CA LYS A 174 1.47 4.44 19.88
C LYS A 174 2.57 4.20 20.91
N SER A 175 2.93 2.93 21.14
CA SER A 175 4.02 2.57 22.07
C SER A 175 5.41 2.97 21.58
N ALA A 176 5.58 3.28 20.29
CA ALA A 176 6.81 3.86 19.77
C ALA A 176 6.90 5.38 20.02
N GLY A 177 5.85 6.00 20.54
CA GLY A 177 5.76 7.45 20.80
C GLY A 177 5.25 8.24 19.60
N LEU A 178 4.44 7.63 18.73
CA LEU A 178 3.91 8.22 17.51
C LEU A 178 2.39 8.16 17.50
N GLU A 179 1.76 9.13 16.85
CA GLU A 179 0.34 9.14 16.56
C GLU A 179 0.07 8.42 15.23
N LEU A 180 -0.96 7.57 15.23
CA LEU A 180 -1.40 6.90 14.01
C LEU A 180 -2.32 7.85 13.22
N GLU A 181 -1.83 8.50 12.18
CA GLU A 181 -2.63 9.43 11.35
C GLU A 181 -3.55 8.72 10.37
N GLY A 182 -3.14 7.54 9.88
CA GLY A 182 -3.93 6.79 8.92
C GLY A 182 -3.38 5.39 8.67
N ILE A 183 -4.25 4.51 8.18
CA ILE A 183 -3.88 3.17 7.71
C ILE A 183 -4.18 3.07 6.22
N THR A 184 -3.19 2.61 5.46
CA THR A 184 -3.28 2.53 4.00
C THR A 184 -2.90 1.13 3.53
N LEU A 185 -3.72 0.57 2.63
CA LEU A 185 -3.40 -0.71 2.00
C LEU A 185 -2.14 -0.55 1.16
N GLU A 186 -1.09 -1.31 1.43
CA GLU A 186 0.22 -1.15 0.78
C GLU A 186 0.13 -1.24 -0.76
N PRO A 187 -0.64 -2.18 -1.36
CA PRO A 187 -0.87 -2.17 -2.80
C PRO A 187 -1.39 -0.86 -3.39
N LEU A 188 -2.23 -0.11 -2.65
CA LEU A 188 -2.69 1.22 -3.09
C LEU A 188 -1.57 2.25 -2.99
N ALA A 189 -0.79 2.22 -1.91
CA ALA A 189 0.36 3.09 -1.73
C ALA A 189 1.40 2.85 -2.84
N SER A 190 1.83 1.60 -3.03
CA SER A 190 2.76 1.20 -4.08
C SER A 190 2.23 1.60 -5.47
N ALA A 191 0.94 1.40 -5.76
CA ALA A 191 0.32 1.81 -7.03
C ALA A 191 0.37 3.32 -7.26
N ASN A 192 0.12 4.13 -6.24
CA ASN A 192 0.19 5.58 -6.35
C ASN A 192 1.61 6.08 -6.57
N ALA A 193 2.63 5.32 -6.15
CA ALA A 193 4.01 5.69 -6.34
C ALA A 193 4.57 5.32 -7.73
N VAL A 194 4.13 4.21 -8.34
CA VAL A 194 4.82 3.63 -9.52
C VAL A 194 3.98 3.49 -10.79
N LEU A 195 2.66 3.70 -10.71
CA LEU A 195 1.76 3.60 -11.85
C LEU A 195 1.31 4.99 -12.32
N SER A 196 1.38 5.19 -13.63
CA SER A 196 0.75 6.33 -14.30
C SER A 196 -0.77 6.18 -14.35
N GLN A 197 -1.47 7.29 -14.60
CA GLN A 197 -2.93 7.27 -14.74
C GLN A 197 -3.34 6.51 -16.01
N GLU A 198 -2.57 6.64 -17.08
CA GLU A 198 -2.79 5.96 -18.36
C GLU A 198 -2.73 4.44 -18.20
N GLU A 199 -1.81 3.92 -17.38
CA GLU A 199 -1.73 2.47 -17.09
C GLU A 199 -2.94 2.00 -16.28
N LYS A 200 -3.37 2.77 -15.27
CA LYS A 200 -4.57 2.47 -14.48
C LYS A 200 -5.82 2.49 -15.35
N GLU A 201 -5.89 3.35 -16.36
CA GLU A 201 -6.98 3.41 -17.32
C GLU A 201 -6.96 2.24 -18.30
N ALA A 202 -5.81 1.98 -18.93
CA ALA A 202 -5.63 0.93 -19.92
C ALA A 202 -5.76 -0.50 -19.34
N GLY A 203 -5.53 -0.62 -18.04
CA GLY A 203 -5.60 -1.88 -17.31
C GLY A 203 -4.21 -2.43 -17.03
N VAL A 204 -3.86 -2.59 -15.75
CA VAL A 204 -2.53 -3.01 -15.30
C VAL A 204 -2.61 -3.87 -14.04
N ALA A 205 -1.76 -4.89 -13.95
CA ALA A 205 -1.53 -5.64 -12.73
C ALA A 205 -0.24 -5.16 -12.06
N LEU A 206 -0.36 -4.55 -10.89
CA LEU A 206 0.77 -4.25 -10.01
C LEU A 206 1.08 -5.48 -9.15
N ILE A 207 2.32 -5.93 -9.19
CA ILE A 207 2.84 -7.03 -8.36
C ILE A 207 3.96 -6.47 -7.48
N ASP A 208 3.70 -6.36 -6.18
CA ASP A 208 4.68 -5.95 -5.18
C ASP A 208 5.31 -7.19 -4.53
N ILE A 209 6.56 -7.50 -4.86
CA ILE A 209 7.27 -8.65 -4.30
C ILE A 209 8.06 -8.18 -3.07
N GLY A 210 7.40 -8.27 -1.92
CA GLY A 210 7.95 -7.94 -0.62
C GLY A 210 8.86 -9.04 -0.04
N GLY A 211 9.19 -8.89 1.25
CA GLY A 211 9.99 -9.87 1.99
C GLY A 211 9.20 -11.12 2.39
N GLY A 212 7.99 -10.92 2.93
CA GLY A 212 7.13 -11.99 3.44
C GLY A 212 5.98 -12.37 2.51
N THR A 213 5.53 -11.43 1.69
CA THR A 213 4.36 -11.55 0.81
C THR A 213 4.66 -11.02 -0.58
N THR A 214 3.82 -11.41 -1.52
CA THR A 214 3.70 -10.81 -2.83
C THR A 214 2.27 -10.32 -2.96
N ASP A 215 2.09 -9.02 -3.14
CA ASP A 215 0.78 -8.40 -3.18
C ASP A 215 0.41 -8.03 -4.62
N LEU A 216 -0.82 -8.33 -5.01
CA LEU A 216 -1.38 -8.05 -6.33
C LEU A 216 -2.47 -6.99 -6.21
N ALA A 217 -2.41 -5.96 -7.04
CA ALA A 217 -3.52 -5.05 -7.28
C ALA A 217 -3.74 -4.88 -8.79
N ILE A 218 -4.98 -5.06 -9.22
CA ILE A 218 -5.37 -4.87 -10.62
C ILE A 218 -6.18 -3.59 -10.73
N PHE A 219 -5.75 -2.71 -11.63
CA PHE A 219 -6.43 -1.48 -11.97
C PHE A 219 -6.96 -1.58 -13.39
N ARG A 220 -8.12 -0.97 -13.65
CA ARG A 220 -8.68 -0.78 -14.99
C ARG A 220 -9.70 0.35 -14.95
N ASP A 221 -9.78 1.13 -16.02
CA ASP A 221 -10.69 2.28 -16.12
C ASP A 221 -10.42 3.39 -15.10
N GLY A 222 -9.19 3.41 -14.54
CA GLY A 222 -8.75 4.38 -13.54
C GLY A 222 -9.01 3.96 -12.09
N ILE A 223 -9.67 2.81 -11.87
CA ILE A 223 -10.08 2.33 -10.54
C ILE A 223 -9.53 0.94 -10.24
N ILE A 224 -9.48 0.60 -8.96
CA ILE A 224 -9.06 -0.73 -8.50
C ILE A 224 -10.17 -1.76 -8.70
N ARG A 225 -9.80 -2.90 -9.27
CA ARG A 225 -10.72 -3.97 -9.66
C ARG A 225 -10.58 -5.21 -8.80
N HIS A 226 -9.34 -5.59 -8.48
CA HIS A 226 -9.03 -6.80 -7.74
C HIS A 226 -7.80 -6.58 -6.86
N THR A 227 -7.78 -7.23 -5.70
CA THR A 227 -6.60 -7.32 -4.84
C THR A 227 -6.46 -8.73 -4.29
N ALA A 228 -5.22 -9.19 -4.20
CA ALA A 228 -4.89 -10.50 -3.63
C ALA A 228 -3.52 -10.47 -2.95
N VAL A 229 -3.32 -11.35 -1.98
CA VAL A 229 -2.06 -11.49 -1.24
C VAL A 229 -1.57 -12.93 -1.32
N ILE A 230 -0.37 -13.11 -1.88
CA ILE A 230 0.31 -14.40 -1.98
C ILE A 230 1.29 -14.48 -0.80
N PRO A 231 1.27 -15.53 0.03
CA PRO A 231 2.07 -15.61 1.26
C PRO A 231 3.52 -16.04 1.05
N PHE A 232 4.10 -15.59 -0.06
CA PHE A 232 5.46 -15.85 -0.48
C PHE A 232 6.10 -14.55 -0.94
N GLY A 233 7.29 -14.27 -0.44
CA GLY A 233 8.11 -13.13 -0.87
C GLY A 233 9.58 -13.52 -0.95
N GLY A 234 10.47 -12.54 -0.82
CA GLY A 234 11.91 -12.76 -0.91
C GLY A 234 12.50 -13.70 0.16
N ASN A 235 11.84 -13.88 1.32
CA ASN A 235 12.36 -14.71 2.41
C ASN A 235 12.35 -16.20 2.09
N VAL A 236 11.33 -16.69 1.39
CA VAL A 236 11.28 -18.12 1.01
C VAL A 236 12.36 -18.45 -0.01
N ILE A 237 12.71 -17.52 -0.90
CA ILE A 237 13.85 -17.66 -1.82
C ILE A 237 15.15 -17.78 -1.02
N THR A 238 15.33 -16.94 0.01
CA THR A 238 16.51 -16.99 0.88
C THR A 238 16.59 -18.30 1.66
N GLU A 239 15.45 -18.81 2.13
CA GLU A 239 15.36 -20.09 2.82
C GLU A 239 15.76 -21.26 1.91
N ASP A 240 15.25 -21.30 0.67
CA ASP A 240 15.62 -22.34 -0.29
C ASP A 240 17.12 -22.29 -0.64
N ILE A 241 17.68 -21.08 -0.77
CA ILE A 241 19.13 -20.92 -0.95
C ILE A 241 19.86 -21.45 0.27
N LYS A 242 19.42 -21.10 1.48
CA LYS A 242 20.05 -21.55 2.74
C LYS A 242 20.11 -23.07 2.80
N GLU A 243 19.00 -23.75 2.51
CA GLU A 243 18.89 -25.21 2.51
C GLU A 243 19.66 -25.85 1.35
N GLY A 244 19.35 -25.44 0.12
CA GLY A 244 19.93 -26.00 -1.11
C GLY A 244 21.45 -25.78 -1.23
N CYS A 245 21.96 -24.68 -0.68
CA CYS A 245 23.38 -24.39 -0.60
C CYS A 245 24.00 -24.80 0.74
N SER A 246 23.24 -25.25 1.73
CA SER A 246 23.68 -25.60 3.09
C SER A 246 24.62 -24.55 3.72
N ILE A 247 24.18 -23.29 3.73
CA ILE A 247 24.88 -22.13 4.29
C ILE A 247 24.00 -21.45 5.33
N ILE A 248 24.53 -20.43 6.03
CA ILE A 248 23.72 -19.67 6.99
C ILE A 248 22.86 -18.62 6.27
N GLU A 249 21.73 -18.26 6.87
CA GLU A 249 20.75 -17.32 6.31
C GLU A 249 21.37 -15.98 5.88
N LYS A 250 22.25 -15.41 6.71
CA LYS A 250 22.97 -14.16 6.38
C LYS A 250 23.78 -14.28 5.09
N GLN A 251 24.39 -15.43 4.83
CA GLN A 251 25.14 -15.67 3.59
C GLN A 251 24.19 -15.93 2.42
N ALA A 252 23.10 -16.66 2.63
CA ALA A 252 22.09 -16.90 1.62
C ALA A 252 21.45 -15.59 1.10
N GLU A 253 21.07 -14.68 2.00
CA GLU A 253 20.53 -13.38 1.62
C GLU A 253 21.55 -12.56 0.82
N LEU A 254 22.81 -12.56 1.27
CA LEU A 254 23.88 -11.85 0.58
C LEU A 254 24.14 -12.39 -0.82
N LEU A 255 24.09 -13.72 -1.00
CA LEU A 255 24.19 -14.35 -2.31
C LEU A 255 23.02 -13.97 -3.22
N LYS A 256 21.79 -14.02 -2.69
CA LYS A 256 20.57 -13.65 -3.40
C LYS A 256 20.68 -12.21 -3.93
N ILE A 257 21.06 -11.26 -3.07
CA ILE A 257 21.17 -9.84 -3.44
C ILE A 257 22.28 -9.62 -4.47
N LYS A 258 23.47 -10.20 -4.28
CA LYS A 258 24.64 -9.90 -5.13
C LYS A 258 24.64 -10.66 -6.45
N PHE A 259 24.21 -11.91 -6.43
CA PHE A 259 24.40 -12.87 -7.53
C PHE A 259 23.13 -13.57 -7.96
N GLY A 260 22.00 -13.31 -7.30
CA GLY A 260 20.73 -13.95 -7.62
C GLY A 260 20.26 -13.63 -9.04
N SER A 261 19.72 -14.64 -9.71
CA SER A 261 19.04 -14.52 -10.98
C SER A 261 17.87 -15.47 -11.06
N ALA A 262 16.75 -15.00 -11.60
CA ALA A 262 15.56 -15.78 -11.87
C ALA A 262 15.66 -16.65 -13.13
N TRP A 263 16.68 -16.47 -13.97
CA TRP A 263 16.82 -17.20 -15.24
C TRP A 263 18.16 -17.95 -15.34
N PRO A 264 18.16 -19.28 -15.10
CA PRO A 264 19.40 -20.07 -15.05
C PRO A 264 20.15 -20.13 -16.37
N GLY A 265 19.48 -19.89 -17.51
CA GLY A 265 20.07 -19.92 -18.84
C GLY A 265 21.10 -18.82 -19.10
N GLU A 266 21.06 -17.71 -18.35
CA GLU A 266 21.99 -16.58 -18.52
C GLU A 266 23.31 -16.78 -17.76
N ASN A 267 23.39 -17.74 -16.85
CA ASN A 267 24.59 -18.00 -16.06
C ASN A 267 25.50 -19.04 -16.74
N LYS A 268 26.80 -18.72 -16.81
CA LYS A 268 27.80 -19.66 -17.33
C LYS A 268 28.07 -20.78 -16.34
N ASP A 269 28.39 -21.97 -16.84
CA ASP A 269 28.67 -23.16 -16.02
C ASP A 269 29.92 -23.01 -15.14
N ASN A 270 30.86 -22.14 -15.52
CA ASN A 270 32.14 -21.93 -14.84
C ASN A 270 32.16 -20.72 -13.88
N GLU A 271 31.04 -20.01 -13.71
CA GLU A 271 30.95 -18.90 -12.76
C GLU A 271 30.69 -19.43 -11.35
N ILE A 272 31.66 -19.25 -10.46
CA ILE A 272 31.65 -19.77 -9.09
C ILE A 272 31.83 -18.62 -8.11
N VAL A 273 31.11 -18.70 -6.98
CA VAL A 273 31.30 -17.81 -5.83
C VAL A 273 31.78 -18.65 -4.64
N SER A 274 32.82 -18.17 -3.97
CA SER A 274 33.34 -18.75 -2.74
C SER A 274 32.74 -18.06 -1.53
N ILE A 275 32.17 -18.85 -0.62
CA ILE A 275 31.51 -18.39 0.60
C ILE A 275 32.38 -18.79 1.78
N PRO A 276 32.71 -17.85 2.69
CA PRO A 276 33.47 -18.19 3.88
C PRO A 276 32.83 -19.32 4.67
N GLY A 277 33.62 -20.35 4.97
CA GLY A 277 33.19 -21.44 5.84
C GLY A 277 32.87 -20.95 7.25
N LEU A 278 32.08 -21.73 7.98
CA LEU A 278 31.92 -21.51 9.43
C LEU A 278 33.28 -21.71 10.13
N ARG A 279 33.46 -21.16 11.33
CA ARG A 279 34.74 -21.15 12.07
C ARG A 279 35.50 -22.48 11.95
N GLY A 280 36.67 -22.44 11.31
CA GLY A 280 37.57 -23.59 11.12
C GLY A 280 37.19 -24.55 9.99
N ARG A 281 36.21 -24.21 9.14
CA ARG A 281 35.84 -24.98 7.95
C ARG A 281 36.31 -24.27 6.68
N GLU A 282 36.66 -25.05 5.68
CA GLU A 282 37.02 -24.55 4.35
C GLU A 282 35.87 -23.74 3.73
N PRO A 283 36.18 -22.76 2.87
CA PRO A 283 35.19 -22.06 2.08
C PRO A 283 34.35 -23.02 1.24
N LYS A 284 33.07 -22.69 1.07
CA LYS A 284 32.16 -23.44 0.20
C LYS A 284 32.07 -22.75 -1.15
N GLU A 285 32.30 -23.50 -2.22
CA GLU A 285 32.16 -23.00 -3.59
C GLU A 285 30.79 -23.37 -4.16
N ILE A 286 30.12 -22.40 -4.76
CA ILE A 286 28.79 -22.55 -5.34
C ILE A 286 28.77 -21.94 -6.73
N THR A 287 28.30 -22.71 -7.72
CA THR A 287 28.12 -22.19 -9.07
C THR A 287 26.92 -21.25 -9.13
N LEU A 288 27.04 -20.14 -9.87
CA LEU A 288 25.94 -19.20 -10.06
C LEU A 288 24.75 -19.85 -10.76
N LYS A 289 25.00 -20.81 -11.64
CA LYS A 289 23.95 -21.60 -12.29
C LYS A 289 23.15 -22.44 -11.29
N ASN A 290 23.80 -23.05 -10.29
CA ASN A 290 23.08 -23.79 -9.25
C ASN A 290 22.26 -22.84 -8.35
N LEU A 291 22.85 -21.70 -7.96
CA LEU A 291 22.12 -20.66 -7.23
C LEU A 291 20.87 -20.20 -7.99
N SER A 292 21.02 -19.92 -9.30
CA SER A 292 19.90 -19.48 -10.13
C SER A 292 18.85 -20.57 -10.30
N LYS A 293 19.20 -21.86 -10.39
CA LYS A 293 18.20 -22.95 -10.43
C LYS A 293 17.32 -22.99 -9.18
N ILE A 294 17.92 -22.80 -8.00
CA ILE A 294 17.17 -22.76 -6.73
C ILE A 294 16.20 -21.56 -6.73
N ILE A 295 16.71 -20.38 -7.07
CA ILE A 295 15.91 -19.15 -7.15
C ILE A 295 14.78 -19.30 -8.17
N HIS A 296 15.09 -19.81 -9.36
CA HIS A 296 14.14 -19.99 -10.46
C HIS A 296 12.95 -20.84 -10.03
N ALA A 297 13.19 -21.98 -9.37
CA ALA A 297 12.12 -22.87 -8.92
C ALA A 297 11.11 -22.15 -8.02
N ARG A 298 11.60 -21.34 -7.05
CA ARG A 298 10.73 -20.59 -6.15
C ARG A 298 10.03 -19.41 -6.83
N VAL A 299 10.74 -18.69 -7.70
CA VAL A 299 10.16 -17.54 -8.40
C VAL A 299 9.08 -17.99 -9.38
N VAL A 300 9.27 -19.12 -10.08
CA VAL A 300 8.22 -19.73 -10.92
C VAL A 300 6.95 -19.95 -10.10
N GLU A 301 7.06 -20.59 -8.93
CA GLU A 301 5.90 -20.83 -8.07
C GLU A 301 5.20 -19.52 -7.64
N ILE A 302 5.97 -18.49 -7.23
CA ILE A 302 5.40 -17.19 -6.85
C ILE A 302 4.64 -16.57 -8.02
N VAL A 303 5.25 -16.54 -9.21
CA VAL A 303 4.65 -15.93 -10.40
C VAL A 303 3.44 -16.72 -10.88
N GLU A 304 3.45 -18.04 -10.81
CA GLU A 304 2.30 -18.89 -11.15
C GLU A 304 1.12 -18.62 -10.21
N GLN A 305 1.35 -18.49 -8.90
CA GLN A 305 0.30 -18.14 -7.94
C GLN A 305 -0.30 -16.76 -8.22
N VAL A 306 0.54 -15.77 -8.53
CA VAL A 306 0.05 -14.43 -8.93
C VAL A 306 -0.75 -14.51 -10.24
N TYR A 307 -0.30 -15.32 -11.20
CA TYR A 307 -0.99 -15.47 -12.48
C TYR A 307 -2.34 -16.17 -12.35
N VAL A 308 -2.49 -17.10 -11.40
CA VAL A 308 -3.79 -17.67 -11.03
C VAL A 308 -4.76 -16.57 -10.58
N GLU A 309 -4.32 -15.62 -9.76
CA GLU A 309 -5.17 -14.49 -9.34
C GLU A 309 -5.53 -13.54 -10.49
N ILE A 310 -4.58 -13.27 -11.39
CA ILE A 310 -4.84 -12.48 -12.61
C ILE A 310 -5.85 -13.21 -13.53
N LYS A 311 -5.83 -14.54 -13.58
CA LYS A 311 -6.83 -15.36 -14.27
C LYS A 311 -8.19 -15.33 -13.57
N ASN A 312 -8.22 -15.42 -12.24
CA ASN A 312 -9.45 -15.34 -11.45
C ASN A 312 -10.18 -14.01 -11.62
N TYR A 313 -9.44 -12.91 -11.80
CA TYR A 313 -10.02 -11.62 -12.18
C TYR A 313 -10.73 -11.69 -13.56
N GLY A 314 -10.21 -12.51 -14.47
CA GLY A 314 -10.76 -12.71 -15.81
C GLY A 314 -10.08 -11.88 -16.89
N HIS A 315 -8.77 -11.61 -16.77
CA HIS A 315 -8.03 -10.75 -17.72
C HIS A 315 -8.10 -11.20 -19.20
N GLU A 316 -8.43 -12.47 -19.46
CA GLU A 316 -8.61 -13.01 -20.81
C GLU A 316 -9.89 -12.50 -21.49
N GLU A 317 -10.88 -12.05 -20.71
CA GLU A 317 -12.10 -11.42 -21.22
C GLU A 317 -11.79 -10.08 -21.89
N GLN A 318 -12.40 -9.81 -23.05
CA GLN A 318 -12.16 -8.57 -23.80
C GLN A 318 -12.42 -7.30 -22.95
N LYS A 319 -13.41 -7.34 -22.06
CA LYS A 319 -13.77 -6.26 -21.14
C LYS A 319 -12.88 -6.17 -19.88
N LYS A 320 -11.94 -7.09 -19.67
CA LYS A 320 -11.05 -7.12 -18.50
C LYS A 320 -9.56 -7.26 -18.85
N LYS A 321 -9.21 -7.27 -20.13
CA LYS A 321 -7.82 -7.14 -20.60
C LYS A 321 -7.01 -6.08 -19.84
N LEU A 322 -5.79 -6.42 -19.50
CA LEU A 322 -4.81 -5.53 -18.89
C LEU A 322 -3.84 -5.09 -19.97
N ILE A 323 -4.20 -4.03 -20.70
CA ILE A 323 -3.47 -3.59 -21.91
C ILE A 323 -2.07 -3.11 -21.54
N ALA A 324 -1.90 -2.48 -20.37
CA ALA A 324 -0.61 -2.03 -19.88
C ALA A 324 0.25 -3.16 -19.27
N GLY A 325 -0.28 -4.39 -19.22
CA GLY A 325 0.45 -5.57 -18.76
C GLY A 325 0.70 -5.58 -17.26
N ILE A 326 1.94 -5.87 -16.87
CA ILE A 326 2.36 -6.08 -15.48
C ILE A 326 3.43 -5.05 -15.08
N VAL A 327 3.28 -4.48 -13.89
CA VAL A 327 4.31 -3.65 -13.24
C VAL A 327 4.79 -4.35 -11.98
N LEU A 328 6.10 -4.66 -11.93
CA LEU A 328 6.76 -5.28 -10.78
C LEU A 328 7.34 -4.21 -9.87
N THR A 329 7.11 -4.31 -8.56
CA THR A 329 7.72 -3.41 -7.57
C THR A 329 8.16 -4.17 -6.31
N GLY A 330 8.64 -3.45 -5.31
CA GLY A 330 9.15 -4.02 -4.06
C GLY A 330 10.61 -4.46 -4.15
N GLY A 331 11.11 -5.05 -3.06
CA GLY A 331 12.49 -5.50 -2.97
C GLY A 331 12.82 -6.65 -3.92
N GLY A 332 11.86 -7.55 -4.13
CA GLY A 332 12.00 -8.71 -5.02
C GLY A 332 12.09 -8.34 -6.50
N ALA A 333 11.53 -7.20 -6.91
CA ALA A 333 11.60 -6.72 -8.30
C ALA A 333 13.03 -6.46 -8.80
N GLN A 334 14.00 -6.32 -7.88
CA GLN A 334 15.42 -6.13 -8.21
C GLN A 334 16.15 -7.41 -8.63
N LEU A 335 15.49 -8.58 -8.52
CA LEU A 335 16.09 -9.84 -8.91
C LEU A 335 16.36 -9.88 -10.42
N LYS A 336 17.60 -10.20 -10.79
CA LYS A 336 18.02 -10.23 -12.20
C LYS A 336 17.19 -11.22 -13.00
N HIS A 337 16.77 -10.82 -14.20
CA HIS A 337 15.98 -11.61 -15.13
C HIS A 337 14.55 -11.97 -14.67
N LEU A 338 14.05 -11.34 -13.59
CA LEU A 338 12.69 -11.55 -13.13
C LEU A 338 11.66 -11.11 -14.17
N LYS A 339 11.84 -9.93 -14.78
CA LYS A 339 10.96 -9.42 -15.85
C LYS A 339 10.75 -10.47 -16.94
N GLN A 340 11.84 -11.01 -17.48
CA GLN A 340 11.82 -12.00 -18.57
C GLN A 340 11.10 -13.28 -18.15
N LEU A 341 11.28 -13.72 -16.91
CA LEU A 341 10.58 -14.89 -16.39
C LEU A 341 9.07 -14.64 -16.27
N VAL A 342 8.67 -13.45 -15.79
CA VAL A 342 7.25 -13.07 -15.69
C VAL A 342 6.61 -13.01 -17.08
N GLU A 343 7.26 -12.37 -18.05
CA GLU A 343 6.79 -12.33 -19.45
C GLU A 343 6.67 -13.74 -20.04
N TYR A 344 7.64 -14.63 -19.75
CA TYR A 344 7.61 -16.01 -20.22
C TYR A 344 6.44 -16.82 -19.64
N ILE A 345 6.15 -16.68 -18.35
CA ILE A 345 5.08 -17.44 -17.68
C ILE A 345 3.69 -16.88 -18.03
N THR A 346 3.54 -15.56 -18.03
CA THR A 346 2.23 -14.90 -18.14
C THR A 346 1.86 -14.55 -19.59
N GLY A 347 2.84 -14.39 -20.47
CA GLY A 347 2.65 -13.85 -21.82
C GLY A 347 2.32 -12.37 -21.86
N MET A 348 2.45 -11.64 -20.74
CA MET A 348 2.08 -10.23 -20.61
C MET A 348 3.32 -9.34 -20.57
N ASP A 349 3.29 -8.21 -21.26
CA ASP A 349 4.36 -7.21 -21.23
C ASP A 349 4.62 -6.76 -19.79
N THR A 350 5.90 -6.72 -19.40
CA THR A 350 6.26 -6.46 -18.01
C THR A 350 7.31 -5.35 -17.89
N ARG A 351 7.16 -4.47 -16.90
CA ARG A 351 8.20 -3.50 -16.52
C ARG A 351 8.41 -3.47 -15.01
N VAL A 352 9.52 -2.87 -14.58
CA VAL A 352 9.75 -2.55 -13.17
C VAL A 352 9.22 -1.14 -12.89
N GLY A 353 8.46 -1.00 -11.81
CA GLY A 353 7.93 0.26 -11.29
C GLY A 353 8.94 0.95 -10.40
N TYR A 354 9.25 2.21 -10.70
CA TYR A 354 10.13 3.05 -9.90
C TYR A 354 9.32 4.27 -9.43
N PRO A 355 9.49 4.73 -8.18
CA PRO A 355 8.73 5.86 -7.65
C PRO A 355 9.18 7.24 -8.17
N ASN A 356 9.93 7.29 -9.27
CA ASN A 356 10.64 8.49 -9.73
C ASN A 356 9.71 9.59 -10.29
N GLU A 357 8.59 9.23 -10.91
CA GLU A 357 7.71 10.19 -11.58
C GLU A 357 7.10 11.24 -10.63
N HIS A 358 6.83 10.84 -9.39
CA HIS A 358 6.20 11.70 -8.37
C HIS A 358 7.20 12.43 -7.47
N LEU A 359 8.48 12.06 -7.53
CA LEU A 359 9.54 12.66 -6.73
C LEU A 359 10.08 13.94 -7.37
N ALA A 360 10.59 14.86 -6.54
CA ALA A 360 11.32 16.04 -6.99
C ALA A 360 12.62 15.63 -7.74
N GLY A 361 13.01 16.37 -8.78
CA GLY A 361 14.07 15.98 -9.71
C GLY A 361 15.49 15.93 -9.14
N ASP A 362 15.69 16.39 -7.91
CA ASP A 362 16.93 16.36 -7.12
C ASP A 362 16.96 15.22 -6.08
N SER A 363 15.96 14.34 -6.09
CA SER A 363 15.89 13.20 -5.18
C SER A 363 17.03 12.19 -5.46
N ASP A 364 17.64 11.70 -4.36
CA ASP A 364 18.76 10.76 -4.40
C ASP A 364 18.36 9.46 -5.14
N ASP A 365 19.22 8.98 -6.04
CA ASP A 365 19.07 7.73 -6.79
C ASP A 365 18.71 6.55 -5.88
N ALA A 366 19.18 6.54 -4.63
CA ALA A 366 18.86 5.49 -3.66
C ALA A 366 17.36 5.41 -3.32
N ILE A 367 16.64 6.53 -3.41
CA ILE A 367 15.20 6.66 -3.08
C ILE A 367 14.34 6.20 -4.24
N THR A 368 14.84 6.33 -5.47
CA THR A 368 14.17 5.92 -6.71
C THR A 368 14.09 4.40 -6.88
N SER A 369 14.54 3.61 -5.90
CA SER A 369 14.47 2.15 -5.93
C SER A 369 13.03 1.63 -5.75
N PRO A 370 12.63 0.54 -6.45
CA PRO A 370 11.36 -0.15 -6.19
C PRO A 370 11.24 -0.64 -4.74
N LEU A 371 12.35 -0.74 -4.01
CA LEU A 371 12.40 -1.09 -2.59
C LEU A 371 11.61 -0.11 -1.69
N PHE A 372 11.43 1.12 -2.14
CA PHE A 372 10.80 2.22 -1.39
C PHE A 372 9.47 2.67 -1.97
N ALA A 373 8.95 2.01 -3.01
CA ALA A 373 7.69 2.37 -3.65
C ALA A 373 6.53 2.51 -2.63
N THR A 374 6.39 1.54 -1.74
CA THR A 374 5.37 1.56 -0.69
C THR A 374 5.54 2.77 0.24
N ALA A 375 6.76 2.99 0.75
CA ALA A 375 7.04 4.11 1.66
C ALA A 375 6.79 5.48 1.00
N VAL A 376 7.19 5.67 -0.25
CA VAL A 376 6.87 6.88 -1.03
C VAL A 376 5.36 7.03 -1.19
N GLY A 377 4.66 5.96 -1.52
CA GLY A 377 3.21 5.94 -1.64
C GLY A 377 2.48 6.30 -0.36
N LEU A 378 3.00 5.87 0.80
CA LEU A 378 2.46 6.22 2.12
C LEU A 378 2.67 7.71 2.45
N VAL A 379 3.81 8.29 2.08
CA VAL A 379 4.04 9.74 2.21
C VAL A 379 3.06 10.51 1.31
N MET A 380 2.89 10.10 0.06
CA MET A 380 1.93 10.71 -0.87
C MET A 380 0.51 10.67 -0.32
N ASP A 381 0.12 9.56 0.28
CA ASP A 381 -1.20 9.38 0.87
C ASP A 381 -1.39 10.23 2.14
N GLY A 382 -0.38 10.31 3.01
CA GLY A 382 -0.38 11.22 4.16
C GLY A 382 -0.50 12.69 3.76
N LEU A 383 0.24 13.13 2.72
CA LEU A 383 0.12 14.50 2.19
C LEU A 383 -1.29 14.79 1.65
N LYS A 384 -1.90 13.81 0.96
CA LYS A 384 -3.26 13.94 0.44
C LYS A 384 -4.31 14.02 1.56
N ARG A 385 -4.13 13.26 2.65
CA ARG A 385 -5.00 13.37 3.84
C ARG A 385 -4.92 14.75 4.48
N GLN A 386 -3.72 15.27 4.68
CA GLN A 386 -3.52 16.61 5.24
C GLN A 386 -4.17 17.71 4.37
N GLU A 387 -4.09 17.58 3.04
CA GLU A 387 -4.77 18.51 2.13
C GLU A 387 -6.30 18.47 2.26
N ARG A 388 -6.88 17.29 2.45
CA ARG A 388 -8.32 17.13 2.69
C ARG A 388 -8.76 17.77 3.99
N VAL A 389 -8.06 17.48 5.09
CA VAL A 389 -8.36 18.06 6.40
C VAL A 389 -8.27 19.59 6.34
N LYS A 390 -7.26 20.14 5.66
CA LYS A 390 -7.14 21.60 5.48
C LYS A 390 -8.29 22.18 4.66
N ALA A 391 -8.72 21.50 3.60
CA ALA A 391 -9.85 21.94 2.79
C ALA A 391 -11.15 21.93 3.61
N GLU A 392 -11.39 20.88 4.41
CA GLU A 392 -12.53 20.78 5.32
C GLU A 392 -12.51 21.90 6.37
N THR A 393 -11.38 22.18 7.01
CA THR A 393 -11.26 23.28 8.00
C THR A 393 -11.46 24.65 7.37
N ILE A 394 -10.97 24.90 6.15
CA ILE A 394 -11.21 26.18 5.47
C ILE A 394 -12.70 26.35 5.16
N VAL A 395 -13.37 25.29 4.74
CA VAL A 395 -14.82 25.32 4.48
C VAL A 395 -15.58 25.60 5.80
N GLU A 396 -15.19 24.97 6.90
CA GLU A 396 -15.75 25.24 8.23
C GLU A 396 -15.53 26.67 8.69
N ASP A 397 -14.31 27.19 8.59
CA ASP A 397 -14.00 28.58 8.97
C ASP A 397 -14.80 29.58 8.12
N VAL A 398 -14.98 29.31 6.83
CA VAL A 398 -15.81 30.17 5.95
C VAL A 398 -17.28 30.10 6.36
N ILE A 399 -17.80 28.91 6.65
CA ILE A 399 -19.19 28.74 7.12
C ILE A 399 -19.38 29.40 8.49
N GLU A 400 -18.48 29.23 9.45
CA GLU A 400 -18.57 29.88 10.77
C GLU A 400 -18.53 31.41 10.64
N ASN A 401 -17.65 31.96 9.79
CA ASN A 401 -17.60 33.41 9.57
C ASN A 401 -18.83 33.94 8.82
N GLU A 402 -19.37 33.22 7.83
CA GLU A 402 -20.62 33.61 7.16
C GLU A 402 -21.81 33.50 8.12
N VAL A 403 -21.86 32.47 8.97
CA VAL A 403 -22.90 32.31 9.99
C VAL A 403 -22.77 33.39 11.06
N ASP A 404 -21.58 33.75 11.51
CA ASP A 404 -21.37 34.86 12.46
C ASP A 404 -21.77 36.23 11.84
N GLU A 405 -21.50 36.47 10.55
CA GLU A 405 -21.98 37.66 9.83
C GLU A 405 -23.52 37.69 9.66
N ILE A 406 -24.17 36.53 9.54
CA ILE A 406 -25.64 36.41 9.44
C ILE A 406 -26.31 36.47 10.82
N VAL A 407 -25.67 35.94 11.86
CA VAL A 407 -26.16 35.92 13.26
C VAL A 407 -26.00 37.31 13.92
N GLU A 408 -25.13 38.18 13.40
CA GLU A 408 -25.16 39.61 13.76
C GLU A 408 -26.44 40.34 13.28
N GLU A 409 -27.25 39.75 12.38
CA GLU A 409 -28.52 40.35 11.92
C GLU A 409 -29.82 39.67 12.40
N GLU A 410 -29.84 38.40 12.86
CA GLU A 410 -31.05 37.79 13.47
C GLU A 410 -30.75 36.81 14.62
N GLU A 411 -31.35 37.06 15.81
CA GLU A 411 -31.37 36.12 16.93
C GLU A 411 -32.22 34.87 16.60
N MET A 412 -31.60 33.75 16.23
CA MET A 412 -32.21 32.42 16.41
C MET A 412 -31.15 31.32 16.59
N GLN A 413 -31.39 30.45 17.59
CA GLN A 413 -30.54 29.30 17.90
C GLN A 413 -30.66 28.24 16.81
N GLU A 414 -29.56 27.94 16.11
CA GLU A 414 -29.44 26.80 15.21
C GLU A 414 -28.36 25.80 15.66
N PRO A 415 -28.49 24.52 15.27
CA PRO A 415 -27.71 23.43 15.85
C PRO A 415 -26.29 23.41 15.29
N VAL A 416 -25.34 23.10 16.18
CA VAL A 416 -23.91 22.94 15.87
C VAL A 416 -23.72 21.93 14.73
N ILE A 417 -23.34 22.43 13.56
CA ILE A 417 -22.87 21.63 12.43
C ILE A 417 -21.50 21.06 12.85
N LYS A 418 -21.40 19.75 12.99
CA LYS A 418 -20.12 19.09 13.26
C LYS A 418 -19.39 18.79 11.94
N PRO A 419 -18.05 18.93 11.91
CA PRO A 419 -17.20 18.54 10.79
C PRO A 419 -17.50 17.14 10.24
N LYS A 420 -17.59 17.01 8.92
CA LYS A 420 -17.64 15.70 8.23
C LYS A 420 -16.24 15.35 7.74
N ARG A 421 -15.65 14.31 8.33
CA ARG A 421 -14.35 13.76 7.97
C ARG A 421 -14.51 12.42 7.25
N SER A 422 -13.65 12.15 6.28
CA SER A 422 -13.63 10.90 5.51
C SER A 422 -13.48 9.66 6.41
N PHE A 423 -14.23 8.57 6.14
CA PHE A 423 -14.28 7.38 7.00
C PHE A 423 -12.99 6.55 7.11
N LEU A 424 -11.96 6.82 6.28
CA LEU A 424 -10.61 6.30 6.53
C LEU A 424 -10.03 6.87 7.84
N ASP A 425 -10.41 8.11 8.16
CA ASP A 425 -10.13 8.74 9.44
C ASP A 425 -11.00 8.10 10.53
N ALA A 426 -12.23 7.65 10.24
CA ALA A 426 -13.09 6.98 11.21
C ALA A 426 -12.58 5.59 11.67
N LEU A 427 -11.99 4.77 10.81
CA LEU A 427 -11.31 3.53 11.24
C LEU A 427 -10.09 3.88 12.11
N THR A 428 -9.31 4.86 11.66
CA THR A 428 -8.12 5.31 12.37
C THR A 428 -8.49 5.88 13.75
N GLU A 429 -9.56 6.67 13.84
CA GLU A 429 -10.15 7.20 15.07
C GLU A 429 -10.69 6.08 15.95
N ARG A 430 -11.41 5.09 15.42
CA ARG A 430 -11.82 3.91 16.24
C ARG A 430 -10.63 3.16 16.82
N VAL A 431 -9.55 3.05 16.06
CA VAL A 431 -8.30 2.46 16.54
C VAL A 431 -7.69 3.38 17.61
N LYS A 432 -7.63 4.70 17.41
CA LYS A 432 -7.17 5.69 18.40
C LYS A 432 -7.99 5.62 19.69
N ASP A 433 -9.33 5.74 19.59
CA ASP A 433 -10.28 5.65 20.70
C ASP A 433 -10.09 4.35 21.48
N PHE A 434 -9.93 3.22 20.79
CA PHE A 434 -9.65 1.95 21.46
C PHE A 434 -8.29 1.97 22.18
N LEU A 435 -7.25 2.54 21.56
CA LEU A 435 -5.92 2.66 22.16
C LEU A 435 -5.89 3.62 23.35
N ASP A 436 -6.72 4.65 23.36
CA ASP A 436 -6.84 5.63 24.44
C ASP A 436 -7.66 5.06 25.61
N ASN A 437 -8.63 4.19 25.34
CA ASN A 437 -9.43 3.50 26.35
C ASN A 437 -8.80 2.19 26.88
N ALA A 438 -7.61 1.81 26.40
CA ALA A 438 -6.94 0.55 26.76
C ALA A 438 -5.79 0.71 27.79
N GLU A 439 -5.64 1.90 28.39
CA GLU A 439 -4.71 2.17 29.52
C GLU A 439 -5.30 1.84 30.89
#